data_AF-A0A1C5CYX9-F1
#
_entry.id   AF-A0A1C5CYX9-F1
#
_cell.length_a   1.000
_cell.length_b   1.000
_cell.length_c   1.000
_cell.angle_alpha   90.00
_cell.angle_beta   90.00
_cell.angle_gamma   90.00
#
_symmetry.space_group_name_H-M   'P 1'
#
loop_
_entity.id
_entity.type
_entity.pdbx_description
1 polymer ?
#
loop_
_entity_poly.entity_id
_entity_poly.type
_entity_poly.pdbx_seq_one_letter_code
_entity_poly.pdbx_strand_id
1 'polypeptide(L)'
;MTSLDSSPTLNVWRALLALAVVFVMLSTTGWTAVQRQRGPGEPLKAALDAWERGRTGVRQLPNPASPPKRLAAFFDSLTQEEQERLATTYPLVVGNLNGAPVGLRYRANRLALMRARVVEERRMHDTRLSEDGRRQAG
;
A
#
# COMPACT_ATOMS: atom_id res chain seq x y z
N MET A 1 43.84 26.61 -44.87
CA MET A 1 42.48 26.65 -44.32
C MET A 1 41.73 25.47 -44.92
N THR A 2 41.57 24.38 -44.19
CA THR A 2 40.77 23.22 -44.62
C THR A 2 39.72 22.99 -43.54
N SER A 3 38.47 23.25 -43.89
CA SER A 3 37.32 23.04 -43.02
C SER A 3 37.19 21.55 -42.71
N LEU A 4 37.33 21.18 -41.44
CA LEU A 4 36.77 19.93 -40.96
C LEU A 4 35.25 20.14 -40.85
N ASP A 5 34.55 19.94 -41.97
CA ASP A 5 33.12 19.66 -41.96
C ASP A 5 32.90 18.34 -41.20
N SER A 6 32.90 18.44 -39.88
CA SER A 6 32.49 17.38 -38.98
C SER A 6 31.00 17.17 -39.25
N SER A 7 30.68 16.14 -40.03
CA SER A 7 29.32 15.88 -40.49
C SER A 7 28.37 15.86 -39.28
N PRO A 8 27.44 16.81 -39.16
CA PRO A 8 26.61 16.97 -37.96
C PRO A 8 25.79 15.71 -37.66
N THR A 9 25.52 14.92 -38.70
CA THR A 9 24.85 13.62 -38.66
C THR A 9 25.56 12.59 -37.79
N LEU A 10 26.90 12.53 -37.79
CA LEU A 10 27.65 11.51 -37.06
C LEU A 10 27.61 11.76 -35.54
N ASN A 11 27.72 13.03 -35.15
CA ASN A 11 27.62 13.42 -33.74
C ASN A 11 26.20 13.24 -33.21
N VAL A 12 25.18 13.56 -34.03
CA VAL A 12 23.77 13.30 -33.70
C VAL A 12 23.52 11.80 -33.54
N TRP A 13 24.04 10.96 -34.44
CA TRP A 13 23.91 9.51 -34.34
C TRP A 13 24.57 8.94 -33.08
N ARG A 14 25.77 9.43 -32.74
CA ARG A 14 26.48 9.02 -31.52
C ARG A 14 25.74 9.45 -30.26
N ALA A 15 25.17 10.66 -30.24
CA ALA A 15 24.37 11.15 -29.13
C ALA A 15 23.08 10.32 -28.94
N LEU A 16 22.39 9.98 -30.03
CA LEU A 16 21.20 9.13 -30.00
C LEU A 16 21.52 7.72 -29.49
N LEU A 17 22.63 7.13 -29.95
CA LEU A 17 23.09 5.82 -29.46
C LEU A 17 23.44 5.86 -27.97
N ALA A 18 24.16 6.89 -27.51
CA ALA A 18 24.48 7.05 -26.09
C ALA A 18 23.22 7.20 -25.24
N LEU A 19 22.25 7.97 -25.71
CA LEU A 19 20.98 8.18 -25.01
C LEU A 19 20.14 6.90 -24.98
N ALA A 20 20.14 6.11 -26.05
CA ALA A 20 19.50 4.79 -26.08
C ALA A 20 20.15 3.82 -25.09
N VAL A 21 21.50 3.78 -25.02
CA VAL A 21 22.22 2.96 -24.03
C VAL A 21 21.90 3.39 -22.61
N VAL A 22 21.89 4.70 -22.33
CA VAL A 22 21.48 5.24 -21.03
C VAL A 22 20.04 4.84 -20.70
N PHE A 23 19.12 4.91 -21.65
CA PHE A 23 17.72 4.50 -21.45
C PHE A 23 17.61 2.99 -21.18
N VAL A 24 18.36 2.15 -21.91
CA VAL A 24 18.44 0.69 -21.66
C VAL A 24 19.02 0.42 -20.27
N MET A 25 20.08 1.12 -19.88
CA MET A 25 20.74 0.95 -18.59
C MET A 25 19.85 1.41 -17.44
N LEU A 26 19.14 2.54 -17.60
CA LEU A 26 18.10 3.03 -16.69
C LEU A 26 16.91 2.07 -16.60
N SER A 27 16.48 1.47 -17.73
CA SER A 27 15.38 0.51 -17.75
C SER A 27 15.77 -0.81 -17.07
N THR A 28 17.00 -1.26 -17.29
CA THR A 28 17.51 -2.52 -16.74
C THR A 28 17.83 -2.40 -15.25
N THR A 29 18.39 -1.26 -14.83
CA THR A 29 18.80 -1.01 -13.44
C THR A 29 17.61 -0.52 -12.59
N GLY A 30 16.73 0.30 -13.17
CA GLY A 30 15.58 0.91 -12.50
C GLY A 30 14.48 -0.07 -12.10
N TRP A 31 14.42 -1.26 -12.71
CA TRP A 31 13.44 -2.27 -12.33
C TRP A 31 13.82 -3.01 -11.04
N THR A 32 15.12 -3.16 -10.73
CA THR A 32 15.53 -3.98 -9.57
C THR A 32 15.33 -3.28 -8.22
N ALA A 33 15.35 -1.95 -8.18
CA ALA A 33 15.05 -1.16 -6.99
C ALA A 33 13.53 -1.02 -6.76
N VAL A 34 12.76 -0.80 -7.83
CA VAL A 34 11.29 -0.66 -7.75
C VAL A 34 10.61 -2.01 -7.45
N GLN A 35 11.14 -3.13 -7.97
CA GLN A 35 10.58 -4.44 -7.70
C GLN A 35 10.79 -4.89 -6.24
N ARG A 36 11.87 -4.45 -5.58
CA ARG A 36 12.09 -4.69 -4.14
C ARG A 36 11.26 -3.78 -3.24
N GLN A 37 10.63 -2.74 -3.80
CA GLN A 37 9.51 -2.03 -3.19
C GLN A 37 8.14 -2.67 -3.51
N ARG A 38 8.10 -3.92 -3.98
CA ARG A 38 7.00 -4.81 -3.57
C ARG A 38 7.15 -5.12 -2.08
N GLY A 39 7.05 -4.08 -1.26
CA GLY A 39 6.62 -4.22 0.11
C GLY A 39 5.27 -4.92 0.13
N PRO A 40 4.87 -5.50 1.27
CA PRO A 40 3.55 -6.13 1.41
C PRO A 40 2.53 -5.19 0.79
N GLY A 41 1.86 -5.64 -0.30
CA GLY A 41 1.00 -4.79 -1.11
C GLY A 41 0.10 -3.98 -0.19
N GLU A 42 0.03 -2.67 -0.44
CA GLU A 42 -0.65 -1.65 0.39
C GLU A 42 -1.57 -2.29 1.44
N PRO A 43 -1.19 -2.33 2.74
CA PRO A 43 -1.92 -3.12 3.74
C PRO A 43 -3.43 -2.84 3.75
N LEU A 44 -3.82 -1.62 3.38
CA LEU A 44 -5.20 -1.21 3.16
C LEU A 44 -5.86 -1.95 1.99
N LYS A 45 -5.22 -2.04 0.83
CA LYS A 45 -5.73 -2.77 -0.34
C LYS A 45 -5.98 -4.23 -0.02
N ALA A 46 -5.01 -4.91 0.61
CA ALA A 46 -5.17 -6.30 1.01
C ALA A 46 -6.32 -6.47 2.03
N ALA A 47 -6.50 -5.51 2.94
CA ALA A 47 -7.61 -5.52 3.89
C ALA A 47 -8.97 -5.28 3.22
N LEU A 48 -9.05 -4.40 2.22
CA LEU A 48 -10.25 -4.15 1.41
C LEU A 48 -10.62 -5.39 0.60
N ASP A 49 -9.66 -6.03 -0.07
CA ASP A 49 -9.87 -7.28 -0.81
C ASP A 49 -10.40 -8.39 0.11
N ALA A 50 -9.88 -8.47 1.34
CA ALA A 50 -10.35 -9.43 2.35
C ALA A 50 -11.76 -9.10 2.87
N TRP A 51 -12.09 -7.81 2.99
CA TRP A 51 -13.43 -7.34 3.37
C TRP A 51 -14.46 -7.63 2.29
N GLU A 52 -14.15 -7.40 1.02
CA GLU A 52 -15.05 -7.68 -0.10
C GLU A 52 -15.44 -9.16 -0.20
N ARG A 53 -14.52 -10.06 0.17
CA ARG A 53 -14.79 -11.51 0.27
C ARG A 53 -15.40 -11.92 1.61
N GLY A 54 -15.45 -11.01 2.58
CA GLY A 54 -15.90 -11.25 3.94
C GLY A 54 -17.41 -11.40 4.06
N ARG A 55 -17.83 -12.06 5.14
CA ARG A 55 -19.25 -12.26 5.48
C ARG A 55 -19.46 -12.08 6.97
N THR A 56 -20.65 -11.61 7.34
CA THR A 56 -21.15 -11.61 8.72
C THR A 56 -22.40 -12.48 8.78
N GLY A 57 -22.32 -13.60 9.50
CA GLY A 57 -23.34 -14.64 9.42
C GLY A 57 -23.54 -15.12 7.97
N VAL A 58 -24.77 -15.01 7.47
CA VAL A 58 -25.15 -15.39 6.10
C VAL A 58 -25.02 -14.22 5.09
N ARG A 59 -24.76 -13.00 5.57
CA ARG A 59 -24.78 -11.77 4.75
C ARG A 59 -23.37 -11.39 4.27
N GLN A 60 -23.27 -10.97 3.01
CA GLN A 60 -22.04 -10.37 2.48
C GLN A 60 -21.80 -8.99 3.07
N LEU A 61 -20.53 -8.61 3.25
CA LEU A 61 -20.19 -7.28 3.74
C LEU A 61 -20.49 -6.22 2.67
N PRO A 62 -20.93 -5.01 3.06
CA PRO A 62 -21.23 -3.94 2.11
C PRO A 62 -19.96 -3.44 1.43
N ASN A 63 -20.08 -2.91 0.21
CA ASN A 63 -18.97 -2.24 -0.47
C ASN A 63 -18.44 -1.08 0.42
N PRO A 64 -17.14 -1.03 0.76
CA PRO A 64 -16.52 0.04 1.54
C PRO A 64 -16.72 1.46 0.98
N ALA A 65 -16.86 1.59 -0.33
CA ALA A 65 -17.13 2.86 -1.03
C ALA A 65 -18.63 3.24 -1.04
N SER A 66 -19.48 2.47 -0.37
CA SER A 66 -20.90 2.80 -0.23
C SER A 66 -21.09 4.15 0.50
N PRO A 67 -22.21 4.86 0.24
CA PRO A 67 -22.51 6.09 0.96
C PRO A 67 -22.49 5.88 2.49
N PRO A 68 -21.98 6.84 3.28
CA PRO A 68 -21.88 6.72 4.74
C PRO A 68 -23.19 6.31 5.41
N LYS A 69 -24.33 6.83 4.94
CA LYS A 69 -25.66 6.49 5.46
C LYS A 69 -26.00 4.99 5.31
N ARG A 70 -25.58 4.35 4.20
CA ARG A 70 -25.78 2.90 3.99
C ARG A 70 -24.88 2.08 4.90
N LEU A 71 -23.64 2.51 5.10
CA LEU A 71 -22.71 1.87 6.02
C LEU A 71 -23.20 1.98 7.47
N ALA A 72 -23.70 3.15 7.88
CA ALA A 72 -24.30 3.34 9.20
C ALA A 72 -25.49 2.41 9.42
N ALA A 73 -26.44 2.36 8.49
CA ALA A 73 -27.58 1.46 8.57
C ALA A 73 -27.17 -0.03 8.61
N PHE A 74 -26.06 -0.40 7.94
CA PHE A 74 -25.50 -1.74 8.07
C PHE A 74 -25.01 -2.01 9.49
N PHE A 75 -24.21 -1.13 10.09
CA PHE A 75 -23.74 -1.30 11.47
C PHE A 75 -24.90 -1.30 12.47
N ASP A 76 -25.90 -0.43 12.29
CA ASP A 76 -27.11 -0.38 13.13
C ASP A 76 -27.94 -1.67 13.05
N SER A 77 -27.85 -2.42 11.95
CA SER A 77 -28.51 -3.72 11.79
C SER A 77 -27.79 -4.89 12.48
N LEU A 78 -26.58 -4.67 13.00
CA LEU A 78 -25.76 -5.68 13.65
C LEU A 78 -25.89 -5.59 15.17
N THR A 79 -25.78 -6.74 15.82
CA THR A 79 -25.57 -6.80 17.28
C THR A 79 -24.22 -6.19 17.66
N GLN A 80 -24.08 -5.76 18.91
CA GLN A 80 -22.81 -5.23 19.41
C GLN A 80 -21.66 -6.24 19.25
N GLU A 81 -21.91 -7.53 19.51
CA GLU A 81 -20.90 -8.58 19.35
C GLU A 81 -20.44 -8.75 17.89
N GLU A 82 -21.35 -8.64 16.93
CA GLU A 82 -21.01 -8.69 15.50
C GLU A 82 -20.20 -7.46 15.08
N GLN A 83 -20.57 -6.27 15.56
CA GLN A 83 -19.79 -5.06 15.31
C GLN A 83 -18.36 -5.20 15.85
N GLU A 84 -18.23 -5.64 17.11
CA GLU A 84 -16.92 -5.86 17.74
C GLU A 84 -16.08 -6.92 17.04
N ARG A 85 -16.73 -7.99 16.55
CA ARG A 85 -16.08 -9.02 15.74
C ARG A 85 -15.57 -8.43 14.43
N LEU A 86 -16.35 -7.60 13.73
CA LEU A 86 -15.89 -6.94 12.51
C LEU A 86 -14.72 -5.99 12.78
N ALA A 87 -14.77 -5.20 13.85
CA ALA A 87 -13.69 -4.30 14.23
C ALA A 87 -12.40 -5.07 14.59
N THR A 88 -12.53 -6.29 15.10
CA THR A 88 -11.38 -7.15 15.43
C THR A 88 -10.84 -7.89 14.20
N THR A 89 -11.71 -8.38 13.32
CA THR A 89 -11.31 -9.11 12.11
C THR A 89 -10.73 -8.17 11.05
N TYR A 90 -11.39 -7.04 10.81
CA TYR A 90 -11.07 -6.07 9.77
C TYR A 90 -10.80 -4.65 10.32
N PRO A 91 -9.84 -4.48 11.25
CA PRO A 91 -9.64 -3.21 11.95
C PRO A 91 -9.29 -2.06 10.99
N LEU A 92 -8.47 -2.35 9.97
CA LEU A 92 -8.03 -1.34 9.01
C LEU A 92 -9.17 -0.86 8.10
N VAL A 93 -10.15 -1.71 7.79
CA VAL A 93 -11.31 -1.31 7.00
C VAL A 93 -12.30 -0.56 7.88
N VAL A 94 -12.75 -1.16 8.99
CA VAL A 94 -13.73 -0.55 9.91
C VAL A 94 -13.26 0.82 10.42
N GLY A 95 -11.96 0.95 10.70
CA GLY A 95 -11.33 2.20 11.12
C GLY A 95 -11.39 3.35 10.10
N ASN A 96 -11.58 3.03 8.81
CA ASN A 96 -11.63 3.97 7.69
C ASN A 96 -13.04 4.13 7.08
N LEU A 97 -14.05 3.37 7.54
CA LEU A 97 -15.42 3.49 7.03
C LEU A 97 -16.11 4.74 7.59
N ASN A 98 -16.54 5.63 6.69
CA ASN A 98 -17.20 6.90 7.05
C ASN A 98 -18.61 6.75 7.66
N GLY A 99 -19.16 5.53 7.71
CA GLY A 99 -20.43 5.23 8.40
C GLY A 99 -20.28 4.31 9.61
N ALA A 100 -19.06 3.98 10.04
CA ALA A 100 -18.86 3.17 11.26
C ALA A 100 -19.18 4.00 12.52
N PRO A 101 -19.84 3.42 13.54
CA PRO A 101 -20.02 4.08 14.84
C PRO A 101 -18.68 4.56 15.40
N VAL A 102 -18.64 5.77 15.96
CA VAL A 102 -17.37 6.43 16.35
C VAL A 102 -16.56 5.59 17.33
N GLY A 103 -17.20 5.02 18.36
CA GLY A 103 -16.52 4.15 19.33
C GLY A 103 -15.94 2.90 18.69
N LEU A 104 -16.66 2.33 17.72
CA LEU A 104 -16.20 1.16 16.95
C LEU A 104 -15.01 1.50 16.07
N ARG A 105 -15.06 2.63 15.38
CA ARG A 105 -13.98 3.15 14.53
C ARG A 105 -12.71 3.42 15.34
N TYR A 106 -12.84 4.01 16.52
CA TYR A 106 -11.72 4.23 17.43
C TYR A 106 -11.07 2.90 17.88
N ARG A 107 -11.88 1.92 18.30
CA ARG A 107 -11.38 0.60 18.69
C ARG A 107 -10.66 -0.11 17.55
N ALA A 108 -11.25 -0.09 16.35
CA ALA A 108 -10.66 -0.66 15.13
C ALA A 108 -9.30 0.00 14.81
N ASN A 109 -9.23 1.33 14.86
CA ASN A 109 -7.97 2.07 14.64
C ASN A 109 -6.90 1.74 15.69
N ARG A 110 -7.26 1.61 16.96
CA ARG A 110 -6.32 1.16 18.01
C ARG A 110 -5.75 -0.22 17.68
N LEU A 111 -6.60 -1.17 17.27
CA LEU A 111 -6.16 -2.52 16.89
C LEU A 111 -5.27 -2.48 15.64
N ALA A 112 -5.59 -1.65 14.65
CA ALA A 112 -4.77 -1.48 13.46
C ALA A 112 -3.36 -0.95 13.81
N LEU A 113 -3.27 0.06 14.68
CA LEU A 113 -2.00 0.62 15.15
C LEU A 113 -1.18 -0.41 15.94
N MET A 114 -1.82 -1.18 16.83
CA MET A 114 -1.14 -2.25 17.57
C MET A 114 -0.56 -3.32 16.63
N ARG A 115 -1.31 -3.72 15.60
CA ARG A 115 -0.83 -4.67 14.58
C ARG A 115 0.33 -4.10 13.77
N ALA A 116 0.23 -2.84 13.36
CA ALA A 116 1.30 -2.16 12.63
C ALA A 116 2.58 -2.08 13.47
N ARG A 117 2.46 -1.76 14.77
CA ARG A 117 3.60 -1.74 15.69
C ARG A 117 4.33 -3.09 15.76
N VAL A 118 3.59 -4.19 15.86
CA VAL A 118 4.19 -5.54 15.88
C VAL A 118 4.92 -5.87 14.58
N VAL A 119 4.38 -5.42 13.43
CA VAL A 119 5.04 -5.61 12.13
C VAL A 119 6.35 -4.83 12.05
N GLU A 120 6.34 -3.56 12.48
CA GLU A 120 7.55 -2.73 12.49
C GLU A 120 8.58 -3.21 13.51
N GLU A 121 8.17 -3.65 14.70
CA GLU A 121 9.05 -4.30 15.68
C GLU A 121 9.73 -5.54 15.09
N ARG A 122 9.02 -6.35 14.29
CA ARG A 122 9.66 -7.50 13.61
C ARG A 122 10.64 -7.05 12.54
N ARG A 123 10.32 -6.00 11.80
CA ARG A 123 11.26 -5.41 10.82
C ARG A 123 12.54 -4.95 11.48
N MET A 124 12.47 -4.33 12.66
CA MET A 124 13.68 -3.90 13.40
C MET A 124 14.71 -5.00 13.63
N HIS A 125 14.24 -6.24 13.77
CA HIS A 125 15.09 -7.41 13.99
C HIS A 125 15.50 -8.12 12.69
N ASP A 126 15.08 -7.63 11.52
CA ASP A 126 15.46 -8.18 10.22
C ASP A 126 16.90 -7.76 9.88
N THR A 127 17.79 -8.76 9.88
CA THR A 127 19.23 -8.59 9.60
C THR A 127 19.52 -8.14 8.17
N ARG A 128 18.51 -8.14 7.28
CA ARG A 128 18.62 -7.62 5.91
C ARG A 128 18.44 -6.11 5.80
N LEU A 129 18.01 -5.42 6.86
CA LEU A 129 17.90 -3.96 6.86
C LEU A 129 19.27 -3.30 7.03
N SER A 130 19.53 -2.26 6.22
CA SER A 130 20.64 -1.33 6.47
C SER A 130 20.49 -0.68 7.85
N GLU A 131 21.57 -0.11 8.39
CA GLU A 131 21.51 0.63 9.67
C GLU A 131 20.44 1.72 9.68
N ASP A 132 20.22 2.40 8.55
CA ASP A 132 19.16 3.40 8.43
C ASP A 132 17.75 2.78 8.48
N GLY A 133 17.57 1.61 7.87
CA GLY A 133 16.31 0.85 7.96
C GLY A 133 16.00 0.41 9.40
N ARG A 134 17.03 0.11 10.20
CA ARG A 134 16.89 -0.17 11.64
C ARG A 134 16.68 1.07 12.48
N ARG A 135 17.05 2.28 12.04
CA ARG A 135 16.75 3.52 12.79
C ARG A 135 15.34 4.03 12.53
N GLN A 136 14.76 3.76 11.36
CA GLN A 136 13.41 4.23 11.01
C GLN A 136 12.28 3.40 11.63
N ALA A 137 12.52 2.13 11.95
CA ALA A 137 11.48 1.26 12.51
C ALA A 137 11.45 1.24 14.06
N GLY A 138 12.29 2.03 14.74
CA GLY A 138 12.43 2.11 16.21
C GLY A 138 12.35 3.53 16.75
#